data_AF-A0A8J6TET1-F1
#
_entry.id   AF-A0A8J6TET1-F1
#
_cell.length_a   1.000
_cell.length_b   1.000
_cell.length_c   1.000
_cell.angle_alpha   90.00
_cell.angle_beta   90.00
_cell.angle_gamma   90.00
#
_symmetry.space_group_name_H-M   'P 1'
#
loop_
_entity.id
_entity.type
_entity.pdbx_description
1 polymer ?
#
loop_
_entity_poly.entity_id
_entity_poly.type
_entity_poly.pdbx_seq_one_letter_code
_entity_poly.pdbx_strand_id
1 'polypeptide(L)'
;MSNNSSNGPQGLLGSMAFGGIFFLVGSLVVLVAADIIHADPSSIHAPRWVLAAVGGVFMIAGIMAALQGGFGLEGMQTRLYLWLQFLFGMTLMVLFSSVFLWVGFGPGVREFTSSTTIGPITTSGSGNVSMGRIMFGGGGLLMAFFTIAMAVSQLKAIFKK
;
A
#
# COMPACT_ATOMS: atom_id res chain seq x y z
N MET A 1 -10.21 4.68 -33.69
CA MET A 1 -10.58 4.61 -32.26
C MET A 1 -10.50 3.16 -31.84
N SER A 2 -9.45 2.78 -31.12
CA SER A 2 -9.24 1.39 -30.68
C SER A 2 -10.24 1.07 -29.58
N ASN A 3 -11.05 0.04 -29.77
CA ASN A 3 -12.02 -0.43 -28.79
C ASN A 3 -11.27 -0.98 -27.57
N ASN A 4 -11.22 -0.20 -26.49
CA ASN A 4 -10.72 -0.60 -25.17
C ASN A 4 -11.61 -1.66 -24.47
N SER A 5 -12.55 -2.27 -25.20
CA SER A 5 -13.54 -3.24 -24.74
C SER A 5 -12.96 -4.59 -24.34
N SER A 6 -11.69 -4.86 -24.66
CA SER A 6 -10.98 -6.08 -24.24
C SER A 6 -10.34 -5.99 -22.86
N ASN A 7 -10.33 -4.80 -22.23
CA ASN A 7 -9.89 -4.62 -20.85
C ASN A 7 -11.05 -4.85 -19.86
N GLY A 8 -11.88 -5.86 -20.14
CA GLY A 8 -12.85 -6.35 -19.15
C GLY A 8 -12.13 -6.75 -17.86
N PRO A 9 -12.86 -6.86 -16.72
CA PRO A 9 -12.28 -7.40 -15.50
C PRO A 9 -11.58 -8.70 -15.87
N GLN A 10 -10.33 -8.84 -15.46
CA GLN A 10 -9.57 -10.09 -15.62
C GLN A 10 -10.53 -11.24 -15.33
N GLY A 11 -10.68 -12.19 -16.26
CA GLY A 11 -11.65 -13.27 -16.08
C GLY A 11 -11.49 -13.91 -14.70
N LEU A 12 -12.59 -14.36 -14.09
CA LEU A 12 -12.65 -14.84 -12.69
C LEU A 12 -11.38 -15.60 -12.26
N LEU A 13 -10.96 -16.57 -13.06
CA LEU A 13 -9.75 -17.38 -12.84
C LEU A 13 -8.45 -16.55 -12.83
N GLY A 14 -8.29 -15.61 -13.77
CA GLY A 14 -7.12 -14.73 -13.84
C GLY A 14 -7.01 -13.82 -12.63
N SER A 15 -8.10 -13.16 -12.24
CA SER A 15 -8.15 -12.32 -11.03
C SER A 15 -7.94 -13.12 -9.74
N MET A 16 -8.48 -14.34 -9.65
CA MET A 16 -8.29 -15.20 -8.49
C MET A 16 -6.87 -15.74 -8.40
N ALA A 17 -6.27 -16.17 -9.52
CA ALA A 17 -4.90 -16.66 -9.54
C ALA A 17 -3.91 -15.53 -9.22
N PHE A 18 -4.07 -14.38 -9.88
CA PHE A 18 -3.22 -13.22 -9.64
C PHE A 18 -3.37 -12.68 -8.22
N GLY A 19 -4.62 -12.51 -7.76
CA GLY A 19 -4.92 -12.08 -6.40
C GLY A 19 -4.43 -13.07 -5.34
N GLY A 20 -4.55 -14.37 -5.60
CA GLY A 20 -4.07 -15.44 -4.74
C GLY A 20 -2.55 -15.41 -4.55
N ILE A 21 -1.79 -15.20 -5.63
CA ILE A 21 -0.32 -15.07 -5.54
C ILE A 21 0.06 -13.87 -4.66
N PHE A 22 -0.54 -12.71 -4.89
CA PHE A 22 -0.28 -11.51 -4.09
C PHE A 22 -0.67 -11.70 -2.62
N PHE A 23 -1.81 -12.35 -2.37
CA PHE A 23 -2.25 -12.70 -1.03
C PHE A 23 -1.23 -13.58 -0.32
N LEU A 24 -0.81 -14.68 -0.95
CA LEU A 24 0.13 -15.64 -0.36
C LEU A 24 1.51 -15.02 -0.08
N VAL A 25 2.04 -14.24 -1.02
CA VAL A 25 3.31 -13.52 -0.84
C VAL A 25 3.19 -12.52 0.30
N GLY A 26 2.11 -11.73 0.34
CA GLY A 26 1.85 -10.80 1.43
C GLY A 26 1.70 -11.48 2.79
N SER A 27 0.95 -12.59 2.85
CA SER A 27 0.78 -13.39 4.05
C SER A 27 2.10 -13.95 4.56
N LEU A 28 2.98 -14.44 3.68
CA LEU A 28 4.31 -14.93 4.08
C LEU A 28 5.11 -13.82 4.78
N VAL A 29 5.11 -12.61 4.22
CA VAL A 29 5.81 -11.46 4.82
C VAL A 29 5.20 -11.08 6.18
N VAL A 30 3.87 -11.12 6.31
CA VAL A 30 3.18 -10.88 7.60
C VAL A 30 3.53 -11.97 8.63
N LEU A 31 3.61 -13.24 8.22
CA LEU A 31 3.99 -14.34 9.12
C LEU A 31 5.43 -14.22 9.61
N VAL A 32 6.34 -13.74 8.77
CA VAL A 32 7.72 -13.40 9.18
C VAL A 32 7.72 -12.23 10.16
N ALA A 33 6.93 -11.19 9.89
CA ALA A 33 6.81 -10.05 10.78
C ALA A 33 6.21 -10.41 12.16
N ALA A 34 5.29 -11.38 12.19
CA ALA A 34 4.66 -11.91 13.39
C ALA A 34 5.54 -12.93 14.15
N ASP A 35 6.74 -13.23 13.66
CA ASP A 35 7.67 -14.21 14.23
C ASP A 35 7.11 -15.65 14.27
N ILE A 36 6.12 -15.93 13.42
CA ILE A 36 5.59 -17.30 13.23
C ILE A 36 6.55 -18.09 12.33
N ILE A 37 7.03 -17.44 11.26
CA ILE A 37 8.13 -17.93 10.43
C ILE A 37 9.40 -17.23 10.90
N HIS A 38 10.29 -17.98 11.53
CA HIS A 38 11.54 -17.46 12.05
C HIS A 38 12.46 -17.08 10.88
N ALA A 39 12.83 -15.80 10.84
CA ALA A 39 13.90 -15.29 9.98
C ALA A 39 15.05 -14.85 10.87
N ASP A 40 16.28 -15.00 10.37
CA ASP A 40 17.47 -14.55 11.08
C ASP A 40 17.33 -13.05 11.42
N PRO A 41 17.36 -12.65 12.71
CA PRO A 41 17.26 -11.26 13.11
C PRO A 41 18.29 -10.35 12.44
N SER A 42 19.46 -10.89 12.06
CA SER A 42 20.50 -10.15 11.35
C SER A 42 20.06 -9.65 9.97
N SER A 43 19.08 -10.31 9.35
CA SER A 43 18.54 -9.95 8.03
C SER A 43 17.47 -8.86 8.08
N ILE A 44 16.92 -8.57 9.26
CA ILE A 44 15.79 -7.65 9.44
C ILE A 44 16.31 -6.27 9.89
N HIS A 45 16.47 -5.36 8.93
CA HIS A 45 16.97 -4.00 9.17
C HIS A 45 15.88 -2.98 9.56
N ALA A 46 14.61 -3.40 9.62
CA ALA A 46 13.48 -2.53 9.91
C ALA A 46 12.61 -3.08 11.06
N PRO A 47 11.85 -2.24 11.77
CA PRO A 47 10.92 -2.72 12.79
C PRO A 47 9.92 -3.72 12.20
N ARG A 48 9.62 -4.79 12.93
CA ARG A 48 8.71 -5.86 12.48
C ARG A 48 7.33 -5.35 12.06
N TRP A 49 6.80 -4.30 12.70
CA TRP A 49 5.51 -3.74 12.30
C TRP A 49 5.55 -3.08 10.90
N VAL A 50 6.70 -2.52 10.48
CA VAL A 50 6.87 -1.98 9.12
C VAL A 50 6.87 -3.12 8.12
N LEU A 51 7.53 -4.23 8.45
CA LEU A 51 7.49 -5.45 7.64
C LEU A 51 6.06 -5.99 7.53
N ALA A 52 5.29 -6.01 8.63
CA ALA A 52 3.88 -6.37 8.63
C ALA A 52 3.05 -5.42 7.75
N ALA A 53 3.33 -4.11 7.78
CA ALA A 53 2.64 -3.15 6.93
C ALA A 53 2.88 -3.41 5.44
N VAL A 54 4.13 -3.69 5.05
CA VAL A 54 4.48 -4.04 3.66
C VAL A 54 3.78 -5.32 3.22
N GLY A 55 3.88 -6.39 4.03
CA GLY A 55 3.17 -7.65 3.75
C GLY A 55 1.65 -7.47 3.68
N GLY A 56 1.10 -6.65 4.57
CA GLY A 56 -0.31 -6.28 4.61
C GLY A 56 -0.79 -5.60 3.35
N VAL A 57 0.01 -4.70 2.75
CA VAL A 57 -0.32 -4.06 1.46
C VAL A 57 -0.47 -5.10 0.35
N PHE A 58 0.49 -6.03 0.21
CA PHE A 58 0.40 -7.11 -0.78
C PHE A 58 -0.80 -8.02 -0.54
N MET A 59 -1.03 -8.37 0.73
CA MET A 59 -2.13 -9.22 1.13
C MET A 59 -3.50 -8.59 0.79
N ILE A 60 -3.69 -7.32 1.13
CA ILE A 60 -4.91 -6.56 0.84
C ILE A 60 -5.09 -6.36 -0.67
N ALA A 61 -4.02 -6.03 -1.40
CA ALA A 61 -4.07 -5.89 -2.85
C ALA A 61 -4.49 -7.19 -3.53
N GLY A 62 -3.97 -8.34 -3.06
CA GLY A 62 -4.38 -9.67 -3.53
C GLY A 62 -5.86 -9.96 -3.28
N ILE A 63 -6.36 -9.64 -2.09
CA ILE A 63 -7.79 -9.76 -1.75
C ILE A 63 -8.64 -8.88 -2.69
N MET A 64 -8.25 -7.62 -2.90
CA MET A 64 -8.99 -6.71 -3.77
C MET A 64 -9.03 -7.20 -5.22
N ALA A 65 -7.91 -7.72 -5.74
CA ALA A 65 -7.85 -8.32 -7.08
C ALA A 65 -8.78 -9.54 -7.19
N ALA A 66 -8.77 -10.43 -6.20
CA ALA A 66 -9.66 -11.59 -6.17
C ALA A 66 -11.14 -11.20 -6.07
N LEU A 67 -11.47 -10.17 -5.27
CA LEU A 67 -12.84 -9.65 -5.13
C LEU A 67 -13.38 -9.06 -6.43
N GLN A 68 -12.55 -8.34 -7.19
CA GLN A 68 -12.94 -7.82 -8.52
C GLN A 68 -13.35 -8.96 -9.47
N GLY A 69 -12.64 -10.07 -9.41
CA GLY A 69 -12.99 -11.30 -10.12
C GLY A 69 -14.29 -11.93 -9.65
N GLY A 70 -14.42 -12.12 -8.34
CA GLY A 70 -15.52 -12.86 -7.72
C GLY A 70 -16.88 -12.19 -7.84
N PHE A 71 -16.94 -10.87 -7.77
CA PHE A 71 -18.20 -10.12 -7.88
C PHE A 71 -18.62 -9.84 -9.32
N GLY A 72 -17.70 -9.88 -10.29
CA GLY A 72 -17.98 -9.53 -11.69
C GLY A 72 -18.42 -8.07 -11.87
N LEU A 73 -18.79 -7.68 -13.10
CA LEU A 73 -19.16 -6.29 -13.42
C LEU A 73 -20.40 -5.79 -12.66
N GLU A 74 -21.41 -6.65 -12.51
CA GLU A 74 -22.67 -6.29 -11.86
C GLU A 74 -22.54 -6.27 -10.33
N GLY A 75 -21.73 -7.16 -9.75
CA GLY A 75 -21.52 -7.23 -8.30
C GLY A 75 -20.72 -6.06 -7.74
N MET A 76 -19.94 -5.35 -8.56
CA MET A 76 -19.20 -4.15 -8.15
C MET A 76 -20.10 -2.98 -7.72
N GLN A 77 -21.38 -2.99 -8.08
CA GLN A 77 -22.32 -1.95 -7.66
C GLN A 77 -23.05 -2.28 -6.35
N THR A 78 -22.85 -3.48 -5.80
CA THR A 78 -23.50 -3.88 -4.54
C THR A 78 -22.97 -3.05 -3.37
N ARG A 79 -23.85 -2.75 -2.40
CA ARG A 79 -23.45 -2.04 -1.17
C ARG A 79 -22.32 -2.77 -0.44
N LEU A 80 -22.35 -4.10 -0.42
CA LEU A 80 -21.30 -4.91 0.20
C LEU A 80 -19.93 -4.67 -0.45
N TYR A 81 -19.86 -4.72 -1.79
CA TYR A 81 -18.61 -4.47 -2.50
C TYR A 81 -18.08 -3.06 -2.25
N LEU A 82 -18.95 -2.03 -2.25
CA LEU A 82 -18.56 -0.66 -1.95
C LEU A 82 -17.97 -0.52 -0.53
N TRP A 83 -18.56 -1.19 0.46
CA TRP A 83 -18.04 -1.23 1.84
C TRP A 83 -16.69 -1.96 1.93
N LEU A 84 -16.54 -3.10 1.24
CA LEU A 84 -15.27 -3.83 1.20
C LEU A 84 -14.17 -3.01 0.51
N GLN A 85 -14.47 -2.41 -0.64
CA GLN A 85 -13.55 -1.54 -1.37
C GLN A 85 -13.15 -0.33 -0.51
N PHE A 86 -14.11 0.27 0.19
CA PHE A 86 -13.84 1.35 1.13
C PHE A 86 -12.91 0.89 2.25
N LEU A 87 -13.23 -0.20 2.94
CA LEU A 87 -12.44 -0.72 4.05
C LEU A 87 -11.00 -1.03 3.62
N PHE A 88 -10.83 -1.82 2.56
CA PHE A 88 -9.50 -2.21 2.07
C PHE A 88 -8.71 -1.04 1.49
N GLY A 89 -9.37 -0.15 0.73
CA GLY A 89 -8.74 1.07 0.23
C GLY A 89 -8.25 1.97 1.36
N MET A 90 -9.06 2.14 2.41
CA MET A 90 -8.69 2.91 3.59
C MET A 90 -7.54 2.27 4.36
N THR A 91 -7.58 0.95 4.59
CA THR A 91 -6.49 0.24 5.25
C THR A 91 -5.18 0.41 4.47
N LEU A 92 -5.21 0.26 3.14
CA LEU A 92 -4.03 0.41 2.28
C LEU A 92 -3.45 1.83 2.39
N MET A 93 -4.30 2.86 2.30
CA MET A 93 -3.87 4.26 2.46
C MET A 93 -3.27 4.54 3.85
N VAL A 94 -3.88 4.01 4.91
CA VAL A 94 -3.36 4.13 6.29
C VAL A 94 -2.00 3.44 6.43
N LEU A 95 -1.84 2.23 5.87
CA LEU A 95 -0.57 1.50 5.92
C LEU A 95 0.55 2.32 5.25
N PHE A 96 0.32 2.82 4.03
CA PHE A 96 1.31 3.66 3.35
C PHE A 96 1.62 4.93 4.13
N SER A 97 0.60 5.68 4.55
CA SER A 97 0.81 6.91 5.32
C SER A 97 1.57 6.63 6.62
N SER A 98 1.27 5.53 7.33
CA SER A 98 1.92 5.18 8.59
C SER A 98 3.44 4.95 8.44
N VAL A 99 3.86 4.31 7.34
CA VAL A 99 5.29 4.07 7.07
C VAL A 99 6.01 5.39 6.81
N PHE A 100 5.43 6.27 6.00
CA PHE A 100 6.02 7.60 5.72
C PHE A 100 6.11 8.47 6.98
N LEU A 101 5.04 8.47 7.79
CA LEU A 101 5.02 9.17 9.07
C LEU A 101 6.06 8.61 10.05
N TRP A 102 6.28 7.31 10.07
CA TRP A 102 7.35 6.72 10.87
C TRP A 102 8.75 7.05 10.35
N VAL A 103 8.97 7.11 9.03
CA VAL A 103 10.26 7.55 8.50
C VAL A 103 10.53 9.01 8.88
N GLY A 104 9.52 9.87 8.82
CA GLY A 104 9.64 11.29 9.18
C GLY A 104 9.79 11.54 10.68
N PHE A 105 8.84 11.05 11.47
CA PHE A 105 8.67 11.39 12.89
C PHE A 105 9.02 10.25 13.84
N GLY A 106 9.25 9.04 13.34
CA GLY A 106 9.53 7.87 14.17
C GLY A 106 10.92 7.91 14.82
N PRO A 107 11.07 7.20 15.96
CA PRO A 107 12.33 7.12 16.69
C PRO A 107 13.39 6.31 15.94
N GLY A 108 14.66 6.58 16.24
CA GLY A 108 15.81 5.87 15.69
C GLY A 108 16.49 6.58 14.51
N VAL A 109 17.73 6.18 14.23
CA VAL A 109 18.56 6.73 13.15
C VAL A 109 18.07 6.20 11.80
N ARG A 110 18.14 7.03 10.76
CA ARG A 110 17.80 6.69 9.38
C ARG A 110 18.93 7.13 8.48
N GLU A 111 19.41 6.23 7.64
CA GLU A 111 20.39 6.53 6.63
C GLU A 111 19.68 7.11 5.41
N PHE A 112 19.92 8.39 5.14
CA PHE A 112 19.41 9.05 3.94
C PHE A 112 20.56 9.17 2.94
N THR A 113 20.34 8.74 1.71
CA THR A 113 21.27 8.97 0.60
C THR A 113 20.58 9.87 -0.40
N SER A 114 21.26 10.93 -0.84
CA SER A 114 20.73 11.84 -1.86
C SER A 114 21.58 11.71 -3.12
N SER A 115 20.91 11.45 -4.25
CA SER A 115 21.51 11.53 -5.57
C SER A 115 20.75 12.56 -6.40
N THR A 116 21.44 13.59 -6.88
CA THR A 116 20.87 14.59 -7.77
C THR A 116 21.48 14.42 -9.14
N THR A 117 20.64 14.12 -10.14
CA THR A 117 21.08 14.03 -11.54
C THR A 117 20.58 15.26 -12.29
N ILE A 118 21.51 16.03 -12.87
CA ILE A 118 21.21 17.16 -13.75
C ILE A 118 21.93 16.92 -15.07
N GLY A 119 21.18 16.51 -16.10
CA GLY A 119 21.76 16.10 -17.39
C GLY A 119 22.60 14.81 -17.24
N PRO A 120 23.80 14.71 -17.87
CA PRO A 120 24.66 13.54 -17.74
C PRO A 120 25.47 13.49 -16.43
N ILE A 121 25.33 14.48 -15.53
CA ILE A 121 26.09 14.55 -14.28
C ILE A 121 25.20 14.08 -13.12
N THR A 122 25.64 13.03 -12.44
CA THR A 122 25.05 12.56 -11.18
C THR A 122 25.98 12.91 -10.03
N THR A 123 25.47 13.65 -9.04
CA THR A 123 26.16 13.87 -7.77
C THR A 123 25.48 13.03 -6.70
N SER A 124 26.26 12.17 -6.04
CA SER A 124 25.81 11.35 -4.90
C SER A 124 26.52 11.81 -3.64
N GLY A 125 25.78 12.02 -2.55
CA GLY A 125 26.34 12.41 -1.25
C GLY A 125 25.53 11.86 -0.08
N SER A 126 26.10 11.97 1.12
CA SER A 126 25.38 11.68 2.37
C SER A 126 24.15 12.60 2.45
N GLY A 127 22.97 12.01 2.49
CA GLY A 127 21.72 12.76 2.56
C GLY A 127 21.59 13.46 3.91
N ASN A 128 21.08 14.69 3.89
CA ASN A 128 20.79 15.42 5.11
C ASN A 128 19.60 14.76 5.84
N VAL A 129 19.86 14.26 7.05
CA VAL A 129 18.86 13.58 7.89
C VAL A 129 17.62 14.44 8.13
N SER A 130 17.80 15.74 8.37
CA SER A 130 16.70 16.68 8.58
C SER A 130 15.86 16.84 7.32
N MET A 131 16.49 16.91 6.14
CA MET A 131 15.77 17.03 4.87
C MET A 131 14.96 15.77 4.56
N GLY A 132 15.56 14.58 4.77
CA GLY A 132 14.88 13.31 4.59
C GLY A 132 13.63 13.21 5.49
N ARG A 133 13.76 13.55 6.77
CA ARG A 133 12.63 13.55 7.71
C ARG A 133 11.52 14.51 7.32
N ILE A 134 11.86 15.72 6.85
CA ILE A 134 10.88 16.71 6.39
C ILE A 134 10.13 16.20 5.15
N MET A 135 10.84 15.62 4.17
CA MET A 135 10.22 15.09 2.96
C MET A 135 9.28 13.92 3.25
N PHE A 136 9.74 12.91 3.99
CA PHE A 136 8.91 11.75 4.32
C PHE A 136 7.80 12.08 5.32
N GLY A 137 8.09 12.90 6.33
CA GLY A 137 7.10 13.35 7.31
C GLY A 137 6.03 14.25 6.70
N GLY A 138 6.43 15.23 5.89
CA GLY A 138 5.51 16.10 5.15
C GLY A 138 4.66 15.32 4.15
N GLY A 139 5.27 14.42 3.37
CA GLY A 139 4.54 13.53 2.46
C GLY A 139 3.58 12.59 3.19
N GLY A 140 3.99 12.05 4.34
CA GLY A 140 3.15 11.21 5.20
C GLY A 140 1.93 11.96 5.75
N LEU A 141 2.11 13.20 6.23
CA LEU A 141 1.01 14.06 6.69
C LEU A 141 0.05 14.42 5.56
N LEU A 142 0.58 14.76 4.39
CA LEU A 142 -0.21 15.06 3.20
C LEU A 142 -1.05 13.84 2.78
N MET A 143 -0.44 12.64 2.76
CA MET A 143 -1.15 11.39 2.50
C MET A 143 -2.21 11.09 3.56
N ALA A 144 -1.93 11.34 4.85
CA ALA A 144 -2.93 11.18 5.91
C ALA A 144 -4.13 12.10 5.69
N PHE A 145 -3.87 13.37 5.33
CA PHE A 145 -4.93 14.33 5.01
C PHE A 145 -5.79 13.86 3.83
N PHE A 146 -5.17 13.43 2.72
CA PHE A 146 -5.90 12.88 1.58
C PHE A 146 -6.69 11.63 1.94
N THR A 147 -6.12 10.76 2.78
CA THR A 147 -6.78 9.55 3.27
C THR A 147 -8.07 9.90 4.02
N ILE A 148 -8.02 10.87 4.93
CA ILE A 148 -9.20 11.35 5.68
C ILE A 148 -10.22 12.00 4.73
N ALA A 149 -9.78 12.87 3.82
CA ALA A 149 -10.66 13.54 2.87
C ALA A 149 -11.40 12.54 1.96
N MET A 150 -10.67 11.54 1.44
CA MET A 150 -11.24 10.44 0.66
C MET A 150 -12.20 9.60 1.51
N ALA A 151 -11.86 9.32 2.77
CA ALA A 151 -12.73 8.57 3.67
C ALA A 151 -14.10 9.24 3.83
N VAL A 152 -14.09 10.54 4.11
CA VAL A 152 -15.30 11.34 4.30
C VAL A 152 -16.12 11.41 3.00
N SER A 153 -15.45 11.59 1.85
CA SER A 153 -16.11 11.64 0.54
C SER A 153 -16.81 10.32 0.23
N GLN A 154 -16.12 9.19 0.41
CA GLN A 154 -16.65 7.86 0.12
C GLN A 154 -17.76 7.45 1.07
N LEU A 155 -17.63 7.74 2.37
CA LEU A 155 -18.70 7.50 3.34
C LEU A 155 -19.97 8.25 2.94
N LYS A 156 -19.86 9.53 2.59
CA LYS A 156 -21.01 10.32 2.10
C LYS A 156 -21.62 9.72 0.83
N ALA A 157 -20.81 9.20 -0.09
CA ALA A 157 -21.30 8.58 -1.31
C ALA A 157 -22.03 7.26 -1.04
N ILE A 158 -21.51 6.43 -0.11
CA ILE A 158 -22.12 5.16 0.27
C ILE A 158 -23.47 5.38 0.97
N PHE A 159 -23.57 6.35 1.89
CA PHE A 159 -24.83 6.62 2.59
C PHE A 159 -25.91 7.31 1.74
N LYS A 160 -25.55 7.92 0.61
CA LYS A 160 -26.51 8.53 -0.32
C LYS A 160 -27.17 7.52 -1.27
N LYS A 161 -26.64 6.30 -1.38
CA LYS A 161 -27.15 5.21 -2.22
C LYS A 161 -27.94 4.20 -1.40
#